data_AF-A0A1Y4D200-F1
#
_entry.id   AF-A0A1Y4D200-F1
#
_cell.length_a   1.000
_cell.length_b   1.000
_cell.length_c   1.000
_cell.angle_alpha   90.00
_cell.angle_beta   90.00
_cell.angle_gamma   90.00
#
_symmetry.space_group_name_H-M   'P 1'
#
loop_
_entity.id
_entity.type
_entity.pdbx_description
1 polymer ?
#
loop_
_entity_poly.entity_id
_entity_poly.type
_entity_poly.pdbx_seq_one_letter_code
_entity_poly.pdbx_strand_id
1 'polypeptide(L)'
;MRKQRNPVFGKATVTAMTALCLVVLFFSCTAYAGTSWIMDDAGFAKSAHADLGCASCHEDIDPAEHPAMDGVFKEQSSAYRLEACLSCHPDVEEEKAEGLHAGKPIPKGADMANCVSCHNPHLVGSTKADREAAELSEESRACLSCHAKSAVEEKTRPVLCISCHDTGSIATHKSVSCLSCHVGAAAYPHSMEKVNCLSCHVRHTESEIHDAHTRVECASCHSAGVSPVASRGVVGFAVTDSELVHKFDLPAGTASCARCHTEAVPAGGKTIAADSILPPKGALCAACHAATLTLPDTPSRIGFGVLVAGFAGLLILWCSSAGLGGRRSQSTEAASIHAPAGHAGHGPRGARLFASVLCDIFLQARLWRESKVRWLIHALIFFPFVIRACLGLAASLGAWLAPKSAWPWDLLAKDWPATALVNDVCGVLLLVGLALAIARHCLEKPAHSGIANMPKSDLFVLILLFVLTVSGFVLEGARIALDTLALGATDTGLAFAGAIFAELFLPLGADGIAGIYGTLWYIHAIATAATVACIPFTRLRHIFTAPLVIIVQALRRH
;
A
#
# COMPACT_ATOMS: atom_id res chain seq x y z
N MET A 1 -38.47 -42.96 17.63
CA MET A 1 -38.77 -41.66 16.99
C MET A 1 -38.27 -40.52 17.87
N ARG A 2 -37.10 -39.94 17.56
CA ARG A 2 -36.55 -38.78 18.29
C ARG A 2 -36.25 -37.71 17.24
N LYS A 3 -37.04 -36.63 17.26
CA LYS A 3 -37.04 -35.51 16.30
C LYS A 3 -35.63 -34.99 16.03
N GLN A 4 -35.18 -35.04 14.78
CA GLN A 4 -34.06 -34.23 14.28
C GLN A 4 -34.39 -32.75 14.52
N ARG A 5 -33.65 -32.10 15.41
CA ARG A 5 -33.60 -30.64 15.47
C ARG A 5 -32.48 -30.20 14.54
N ASN A 6 -32.85 -29.66 13.37
CA ASN A 6 -31.95 -28.87 12.54
C ASN A 6 -31.32 -27.77 13.40
N PRO A 7 -29.97 -27.68 13.49
CA PRO A 7 -29.37 -26.54 14.15
C PRO A 7 -29.55 -25.33 13.22
N VAL A 8 -30.16 -24.30 13.79
CA VAL A 8 -30.26 -22.93 13.26
C VAL A 8 -28.85 -22.32 13.23
N PHE A 9 -27.98 -22.89 12.40
CA PHE A 9 -26.64 -22.43 12.08
C PHE A 9 -26.71 -22.07 10.60
N GLY A 10 -26.75 -20.79 10.25
CA GLY A 10 -26.69 -20.44 8.83
C GLY A 10 -27.11 -19.02 8.46
N LYS A 11 -27.87 -18.32 9.30
CA LYS A 11 -28.29 -16.95 8.98
C LYS A 11 -27.48 -15.93 9.78
N ALA A 12 -27.72 -15.77 11.09
CA ALA A 12 -27.12 -14.67 11.87
C ALA A 12 -25.58 -14.53 11.78
N THR A 13 -24.81 -15.62 11.87
CA THR A 13 -23.34 -15.59 11.79
C THR A 13 -22.81 -15.39 10.37
N VAL A 14 -23.50 -15.94 9.36
CA VAL A 14 -23.18 -15.68 7.95
C VAL A 14 -23.49 -14.24 7.61
N THR A 15 -24.65 -13.73 8.06
CA THR A 15 -25.09 -12.33 7.86
C THR A 15 -24.12 -11.32 8.48
N ALA A 16 -23.63 -11.58 9.69
CA ALA A 16 -22.63 -10.72 10.35
C ALA A 16 -21.27 -10.72 9.62
N MET A 17 -20.84 -11.86 9.06
CA MET A 17 -19.58 -11.94 8.31
C MET A 17 -19.69 -11.43 6.86
N THR A 18 -20.84 -11.59 6.20
CA THR A 18 -21.12 -10.90 4.93
C THR A 18 -21.24 -9.40 5.14
N ALA A 19 -21.78 -8.92 6.26
CA ALA A 19 -21.78 -7.49 6.57
C ALA A 19 -20.35 -6.95 6.74
N LEU A 20 -19.45 -7.70 7.38
CA LEU A 20 -18.03 -7.33 7.49
C LEU A 20 -17.32 -7.34 6.13
N CYS A 21 -17.56 -8.34 5.27
CA CYS A 21 -17.02 -8.36 3.90
C CYS A 21 -17.61 -7.25 3.02
N LEU A 22 -18.90 -6.93 3.18
CA LEU A 22 -19.57 -5.84 2.48
C LEU A 22 -19.08 -4.48 2.95
N VAL A 23 -18.73 -4.29 4.23
CA VAL A 23 -18.10 -3.06 4.72
C VAL A 23 -16.70 -2.88 4.11
N VAL A 24 -15.91 -3.95 4.02
CA VAL A 24 -14.59 -3.94 3.35
C VAL A 24 -14.73 -3.64 1.84
N LEU A 25 -15.75 -4.18 1.18
CA LEU A 25 -16.05 -3.91 -0.23
C LEU A 25 -16.67 -2.51 -0.46
N PHE A 26 -17.44 -1.98 0.50
CA PHE A 26 -18.07 -0.67 0.43
C PHE A 26 -17.03 0.45 0.56
N PHE A 27 -16.01 0.28 1.42
CA PHE A 27 -14.85 1.18 1.46
C PHE A 27 -13.95 1.07 0.23
N SER A 28 -13.99 -0.06 -0.49
CA SER A 28 -13.26 -0.24 -1.75
C SER A 28 -13.96 0.44 -2.95
N CYS A 29 -15.22 0.88 -2.80
CA CYS A 29 -16.05 1.36 -3.92
C CYS A 29 -16.22 2.89 -3.98
N THR A 30 -15.66 3.65 -3.04
CA THR A 30 -15.79 5.13 -3.01
C THR A 30 -14.59 5.89 -3.58
N ALA A 31 -13.70 5.23 -4.34
CA ALA A 31 -12.56 5.89 -4.98
C ALA A 31 -12.69 5.84 -6.51
N TYR A 32 -13.65 6.60 -7.05
CA TYR A 32 -13.70 6.94 -8.47
C TYR A 32 -14.08 8.42 -8.62
N ALA A 33 -13.09 9.22 -9.01
CA ALA A 33 -13.15 10.45 -9.80
C ALA A 33 -11.84 11.21 -9.57
N GLY A 34 -11.00 11.29 -10.60
CA GLY A 34 -9.75 12.04 -10.50
C GLY A 34 -9.03 12.17 -11.82
N THR A 35 -9.46 13.16 -12.62
CA THR A 35 -8.55 13.91 -13.50
C THR A 35 -9.00 15.36 -13.55
N SER A 36 -8.11 16.27 -13.17
CA SER A 36 -8.25 17.72 -13.20
C SER A 36 -8.14 18.28 -14.62
N TRP A 37 -8.74 19.46 -14.84
CA TRP A 37 -8.81 20.27 -16.08
C TRP A 37 -7.46 20.75 -16.71
N ILE A 38 -6.32 20.11 -16.44
CA ILE A 38 -5.02 20.60 -16.94
C ILE A 38 -4.81 20.13 -18.39
N MET A 39 -4.77 21.08 -19.31
CA MET A 39 -4.47 20.89 -20.73
C MET A 39 -2.95 21.07 -20.97
N ASP A 40 -2.40 20.35 -21.94
CA ASP A 40 -1.00 20.49 -22.37
C ASP A 40 -0.89 21.69 -23.33
N ASP A 41 -0.70 22.88 -22.75
CA ASP A 41 -0.68 24.16 -23.48
C ASP A 41 0.34 24.17 -24.62
N ALA A 42 1.52 23.56 -24.42
CA ALA A 42 2.56 23.48 -25.44
C ALA A 42 2.16 22.53 -26.58
N GLY A 43 1.48 21.44 -26.26
CA GLY A 43 0.91 20.52 -27.22
C GLY A 43 -0.24 21.14 -28.03
N PHE A 44 -1.07 21.98 -27.40
CA PHE A 44 -2.18 22.70 -28.05
C PHE A 44 -1.73 23.83 -28.95
N ALA A 45 -0.78 24.66 -28.50
CA ALA A 45 -0.20 25.74 -29.29
C ALA A 45 0.50 25.24 -30.57
N LYS A 46 0.85 23.95 -30.64
CA LYS A 46 1.41 23.29 -31.83
C LYS A 46 0.45 22.30 -32.49
N SER A 47 -0.80 22.27 -32.06
CA SER A 47 -1.84 21.46 -32.67
C SER A 47 -2.38 22.14 -33.93
N ALA A 48 -3.07 21.38 -34.76
CA ALA A 48 -3.82 21.91 -35.91
C ALA A 48 -4.95 22.88 -35.50
N HIS A 49 -5.29 22.96 -34.21
CA HIS A 49 -6.34 23.81 -33.65
C HIS A 49 -5.81 24.97 -32.81
N ALA A 50 -4.50 25.25 -32.84
CA ALA A 50 -3.86 26.27 -32.01
C ALA A 50 -4.47 27.67 -32.15
N ASP A 51 -4.99 28.00 -33.34
CA ASP A 51 -5.59 29.31 -33.65
C ASP A 51 -7.06 29.43 -33.19
N LEU A 52 -7.64 28.35 -32.66
CA LEU A 52 -9.02 28.37 -32.15
C LEU A 52 -9.05 28.80 -30.68
N GLY A 53 -9.99 29.69 -30.35
CA GLY A 53 -10.28 30.02 -28.96
C GLY A 53 -10.99 28.87 -28.25
N CYS A 54 -10.80 28.72 -26.94
CA CYS A 54 -11.40 27.62 -26.18
C CYS A 54 -12.94 27.57 -26.30
N ALA A 55 -13.58 28.74 -26.33
CA ALA A 55 -15.03 28.87 -26.49
C ALA A 55 -15.55 28.40 -27.86
N SER A 56 -14.68 28.29 -28.87
CA SER A 56 -15.05 27.77 -30.20
C SER A 56 -15.42 26.29 -30.16
N CYS A 57 -14.90 25.54 -29.17
CA CYS A 57 -15.24 24.13 -28.95
C CYS A 57 -16.03 23.93 -27.65
N HIS A 58 -15.91 24.86 -26.70
CA HIS A 58 -16.57 24.84 -25.40
C HIS A 58 -17.56 26.00 -25.26
N GLU A 59 -18.65 25.95 -26.03
CA GLU A 59 -19.69 27.00 -26.07
C GLU A 59 -20.33 27.29 -24.70
N ASP A 60 -20.26 26.33 -23.78
CA ASP A 60 -20.82 26.44 -22.42
C ASP A 60 -19.90 27.22 -21.45
N ILE A 61 -18.71 27.66 -21.91
CA ILE A 61 -17.78 28.45 -21.11
C ILE A 61 -17.95 29.93 -21.47
N ASP A 62 -18.47 30.72 -20.53
CA ASP A 62 -18.50 32.18 -20.65
C ASP A 62 -17.06 32.74 -20.50
N PRO A 63 -16.47 33.41 -21.50
CA PRO A 63 -15.13 33.99 -21.40
C PRO A 63 -14.99 35.07 -20.32
N ALA A 64 -16.10 35.67 -19.87
CA ALA A 64 -16.13 36.71 -18.84
C ALA A 64 -16.15 36.15 -17.40
N GLU A 65 -16.55 34.89 -17.22
CA GLU A 65 -16.54 34.21 -15.91
C GLU A 65 -15.46 33.10 -15.93
N HIS A 66 -14.43 33.23 -15.10
CA HIS A 66 -13.55 32.09 -14.83
C HIS A 66 -14.41 30.93 -14.29
N PRO A 67 -14.27 29.70 -14.80
CA PRO A 67 -15.08 28.58 -14.36
C PRO A 67 -15.03 28.44 -12.84
N ALA A 68 -16.20 28.43 -12.20
CA ALA A 68 -16.29 28.11 -10.79
C ALA A 68 -15.70 26.70 -10.56
N MET A 69 -14.97 26.55 -9.45
CA MET A 69 -14.23 25.33 -9.11
C MET A 69 -15.15 24.11 -8.85
N ASP A 70 -16.47 24.27 -8.94
CA ASP A 70 -17.50 23.26 -8.67
C ASP A 70 -17.72 22.25 -9.82
N GLY A 71 -16.96 22.36 -10.93
CA GLY A 71 -16.95 21.41 -12.04
C GLY A 71 -15.64 20.64 -12.29
N VAL A 72 -14.58 20.92 -11.53
CA VAL A 72 -13.17 20.52 -11.82
C VAL A 72 -12.91 19.01 -11.72
N PHE A 73 -13.87 18.24 -11.21
CA PHE A 73 -13.76 16.79 -11.02
C PHE A 73 -14.69 15.95 -11.91
N LYS A 74 -15.32 16.54 -12.93
CA LYS A 74 -16.09 15.75 -13.91
C LYS A 74 -15.15 14.97 -14.83
N GLU A 75 -15.49 13.72 -15.13
CA GLU A 75 -14.74 12.90 -16.10
C GLU A 75 -14.68 13.59 -17.47
N GLN A 76 -13.52 13.49 -18.14
CA GLN A 76 -13.25 14.03 -19.49
C GLN A 76 -14.31 13.62 -20.54
N SER A 77 -15.04 12.53 -20.31
CA SER A 77 -16.09 12.00 -21.19
C SER A 77 -17.36 12.85 -21.26
N SER A 78 -17.55 13.80 -20.35
CA SER A 78 -18.83 14.53 -20.22
C SER A 78 -18.94 15.82 -21.03
N ALA A 79 -17.83 16.35 -21.57
CA ALA A 79 -17.81 17.58 -22.39
C ALA A 79 -17.75 17.33 -23.90
N TYR A 80 -17.68 16.07 -24.33
CA TYR A 80 -17.60 15.72 -25.75
C TYR A 80 -18.95 15.92 -26.44
N ARG A 81 -18.96 16.72 -27.51
CA ARG A 81 -20.11 16.90 -28.41
C ARG A 81 -19.67 16.59 -29.83
N LEU A 82 -20.26 15.57 -30.44
CA LEU A 82 -19.94 15.18 -31.81
C LEU A 82 -20.19 16.34 -32.78
N GLU A 83 -21.26 17.09 -32.55
CA GLU A 83 -21.68 18.24 -33.36
C GLU A 83 -20.63 19.37 -33.37
N ALA A 84 -19.87 19.54 -32.28
CA ALA A 84 -18.83 20.55 -32.19
C ALA A 84 -17.63 20.24 -33.11
N CYS A 85 -17.38 18.96 -33.41
CA CYS A 85 -16.36 18.57 -34.37
C CYS A 85 -16.87 18.67 -35.81
N LEU A 86 -18.13 18.26 -36.05
CA LEU A 86 -18.72 18.23 -37.38
C LEU A 86 -19.07 19.62 -37.93
N SER A 87 -19.18 20.64 -37.08
CA SER A 87 -19.37 22.04 -37.49
C SER A 87 -18.23 22.55 -38.39
N CYS A 88 -17.00 22.05 -38.16
CA CYS A 88 -15.80 22.40 -38.95
C CYS A 88 -15.31 21.24 -39.84
N HIS A 89 -15.67 19.98 -39.53
CA HIS A 89 -15.28 18.79 -40.30
C HIS A 89 -16.50 18.00 -40.85
N PRO A 90 -17.36 18.61 -41.68
CA PRO A 90 -18.57 17.95 -42.20
C PRO A 90 -18.25 16.77 -43.13
N ASP A 91 -17.16 16.86 -43.90
CA ASP A 91 -16.76 15.85 -44.89
C ASP A 91 -16.44 14.48 -44.26
N VAL A 92 -16.13 14.45 -42.95
CA VAL A 92 -15.84 13.21 -42.21
C VAL A 92 -17.10 12.37 -42.04
N GLU A 93 -18.29 13.00 -42.01
CA GLU A 93 -19.56 12.27 -41.90
C GLU A 93 -19.90 11.54 -43.20
N GLU A 94 -19.62 12.17 -44.34
CA GLU A 94 -19.78 11.55 -45.67
C GLU A 94 -18.82 10.37 -45.83
N GLU A 95 -17.55 10.55 -45.46
CA GLU A 95 -16.54 9.49 -45.54
C GLU A 95 -16.87 8.30 -44.62
N LYS A 96 -17.39 8.58 -43.41
CA LYS A 96 -17.87 7.55 -42.47
C LYS A 96 -19.06 6.77 -43.03
N ALA A 97 -19.96 7.41 -43.77
CA ALA A 97 -21.09 6.75 -44.41
C ALA A 97 -20.65 5.75 -45.49
N GLU A 98 -19.51 6.01 -46.13
CA GLU A 98 -18.83 5.10 -47.07
C GLU A 98 -17.99 4.02 -46.37
N GLY A 99 -17.93 4.03 -45.04
CA GLY A 99 -17.16 3.07 -44.24
C GLY A 99 -15.66 3.37 -44.20
N LEU A 100 -15.28 4.62 -44.49
CA LEU A 100 -13.90 5.09 -44.56
C LEU A 100 -13.63 6.14 -43.46
N HIS A 101 -12.36 6.32 -43.12
CA HIS A 101 -11.87 7.39 -42.27
C HIS A 101 -10.42 7.71 -42.66
N ALA A 102 -10.17 8.96 -43.11
CA ALA A 102 -8.87 9.41 -43.63
C ALA A 102 -8.33 8.52 -44.78
N GLY A 103 -9.22 8.15 -45.71
CA GLY A 103 -8.96 7.34 -46.89
C GLY A 103 -8.80 5.84 -46.64
N LYS A 104 -9.10 5.36 -45.42
CA LYS A 104 -8.89 3.97 -45.00
C LYS A 104 -10.17 3.33 -44.46
N PRO A 105 -10.38 2.02 -44.65
CA PRO A 105 -11.55 1.31 -44.12
C PRO A 105 -11.56 1.33 -42.59
N ILE A 106 -12.73 1.64 -42.01
CA ILE A 106 -12.94 1.70 -40.57
C ILE A 106 -12.82 0.28 -39.98
N PRO A 107 -12.02 0.06 -38.92
CA PRO A 107 -11.91 -1.23 -38.24
C PRO A 107 -13.26 -1.70 -37.68
N LYS A 108 -13.57 -3.00 -37.83
CA LYS A 108 -14.81 -3.58 -37.30
C LYS A 108 -14.89 -3.42 -35.77
N GLY A 109 -15.92 -2.73 -35.29
CA GLY A 109 -16.18 -2.51 -33.86
C GLY A 109 -15.60 -1.21 -33.29
N ALA A 110 -14.99 -0.35 -34.12
CA ALA A 110 -14.56 0.98 -33.69
C ALA A 110 -15.78 1.90 -33.44
N ASP A 111 -15.79 2.57 -32.29
CA ASP A 111 -16.82 3.56 -31.94
C ASP A 111 -16.52 4.90 -32.62
N MET A 112 -17.10 5.09 -33.80
CA MET A 112 -16.98 6.32 -34.59
C MET A 112 -18.00 7.39 -34.19
N ALA A 113 -18.72 7.20 -33.08
CA ALA A 113 -19.56 8.24 -32.48
C ALA A 113 -18.80 9.06 -31.42
N ASN A 114 -17.67 8.54 -30.92
CA ASN A 114 -16.82 9.23 -29.95
C ASN A 114 -15.39 9.42 -30.46
N CYS A 115 -15.18 10.50 -31.21
CA CYS A 115 -13.89 10.83 -31.83
C CYS A 115 -12.77 11.00 -30.80
N VAL A 116 -13.07 11.49 -29.60
CA VAL A 116 -12.05 11.78 -28.58
C VAL A 116 -11.50 10.55 -27.88
N SER A 117 -12.13 9.39 -28.08
CA SER A 117 -11.58 8.10 -27.65
C SER A 117 -10.24 7.76 -28.32
N CYS A 118 -10.01 8.32 -29.51
CA CYS A 118 -8.80 8.09 -30.32
C CYS A 118 -8.05 9.38 -30.65
N HIS A 119 -8.75 10.50 -30.89
CA HIS A 119 -8.15 11.80 -31.21
C HIS A 119 -8.21 12.75 -30.02
N ASN A 120 -7.06 13.20 -29.51
CA ASN A 120 -7.04 14.29 -28.54
C ASN A 120 -7.11 15.64 -29.29
N PRO A 121 -8.22 16.39 -29.23
CA PRO A 121 -8.40 17.65 -29.98
C PRO A 121 -7.38 18.72 -29.57
N HIS A 122 -6.81 18.61 -28.37
CA HIS A 122 -5.77 19.51 -27.89
C HIS A 122 -4.37 19.17 -28.42
N LEU A 123 -4.17 18.03 -29.10
CA LEU A 123 -2.85 17.55 -29.52
C LEU A 123 -2.80 17.08 -30.97
N VAL A 124 -3.89 17.21 -31.73
CA VAL A 124 -3.95 16.74 -33.12
C VAL A 124 -2.89 17.46 -33.96
N GLY A 125 -2.04 16.71 -34.66
CA GLY A 125 -1.01 17.27 -35.53
C GLY A 125 0.33 17.59 -34.85
N SER A 126 0.40 17.65 -33.51
CA SER A 126 1.68 17.86 -32.81
C SER A 126 2.51 16.56 -32.76
N THR A 127 3.77 16.60 -33.20
CA THR A 127 4.67 15.44 -33.11
C THR A 127 5.30 15.32 -31.72
N LYS A 128 5.83 14.13 -31.41
CA LYS A 128 6.62 13.93 -30.18
C LYS A 128 7.87 14.84 -30.14
N ALA A 129 8.50 15.08 -31.29
CA ALA A 129 9.64 15.98 -31.41
C ALA A 129 9.25 17.44 -31.15
N ASP A 130 8.04 17.85 -31.54
CA ASP A 130 7.52 19.21 -31.27
C ASP A 130 7.31 19.48 -29.78
N ARG A 131 6.95 18.43 -29.02
CA ARG A 131 6.80 18.48 -27.56
C ARG A 131 8.14 18.48 -26.84
N GLU A 132 9.13 17.76 -27.37
CA GLU A 132 10.50 17.70 -26.85
C GLU A 132 11.34 18.95 -27.20
N ALA A 133 11.06 19.61 -28.31
CA ALA A 133 11.69 20.86 -28.76
C ALA A 133 11.01 22.13 -28.21
N ALA A 134 10.10 22.01 -27.24
CA ALA A 134 9.38 23.15 -26.68
C ALA A 134 10.35 24.14 -26.01
N GLU A 135 10.44 25.36 -26.56
CA GLU A 135 11.00 26.50 -25.87
C GLU A 135 10.09 26.90 -24.69
N LEU A 136 10.62 27.72 -23.76
CA LEU A 136 9.86 28.27 -22.64
C LEU A 136 8.52 28.83 -23.14
N SER A 137 7.42 28.47 -22.47
CA SER A 137 6.08 28.95 -22.80
C SER A 137 6.02 30.48 -22.81
N GLU A 138 5.10 31.09 -23.56
CA GLU A 138 4.98 32.56 -23.59
C GLU A 138 4.74 33.15 -22.20
N GLU A 139 3.96 32.48 -21.36
CA GLU A 139 3.71 32.86 -19.97
C GLU A 139 5.01 32.82 -19.16
N SER A 140 5.81 31.76 -19.36
CA SER A 140 7.11 31.63 -18.72
C SER A 140 8.05 32.75 -19.17
N ARG A 141 8.03 33.13 -20.46
CA ARG A 141 8.81 34.27 -20.98
C ARG A 141 8.33 35.60 -20.38
N ALA A 142 7.04 35.78 -20.15
CA ALA A 142 6.48 36.96 -19.49
C ALA A 142 6.89 37.04 -18.00
N CYS A 143 6.87 35.94 -17.27
CA CYS A 143 7.44 35.91 -15.91
C CYS A 143 8.92 36.30 -15.93
N LEU A 144 9.68 35.72 -16.88
CA LEU A 144 11.10 35.98 -17.02
C LEU A 144 11.43 37.39 -17.53
N SER A 145 10.51 38.16 -18.11
CA SER A 145 10.82 39.56 -18.47
C SER A 145 11.18 40.41 -17.24
N CYS A 146 10.60 40.07 -16.08
CA CYS A 146 10.96 40.65 -14.78
C CYS A 146 11.89 39.74 -13.96
N HIS A 147 11.78 38.41 -14.12
CA HIS A 147 12.55 37.40 -13.38
C HIS A 147 13.81 36.86 -14.09
N ALA A 148 14.28 37.46 -15.19
CA ALA A 148 15.49 37.03 -15.92
C ALA A 148 16.79 37.77 -15.56
N LYS A 149 16.72 38.94 -14.93
CA LYS A 149 17.90 39.76 -14.62
C LYS A 149 17.63 40.69 -13.43
N SER A 150 18.26 40.42 -12.30
CA SER A 150 18.43 41.42 -11.24
C SER A 150 19.75 42.15 -11.47
N ALA A 151 19.72 43.21 -12.28
CA ALA A 151 20.69 44.29 -12.18
C ALA A 151 20.10 45.38 -11.28
N VAL A 152 19.81 45.05 -10.03
CA VAL A 152 19.53 46.04 -8.96
C VAL A 152 20.06 45.48 -7.65
N GLU A 153 20.82 46.31 -6.95
CA GLU A 153 21.57 46.03 -5.72
C GLU A 153 20.77 45.37 -4.60
N GLU A 154 21.41 44.34 -4.03
CA GLU A 154 21.53 43.97 -2.61
C GLU A 154 20.29 44.03 -1.67
N LYS A 155 20.02 42.86 -1.08
CA LYS A 155 19.56 42.59 0.30
C LYS A 155 18.09 42.38 0.67
N THR A 156 17.09 42.51 -0.21
CA THR A 156 15.69 42.29 0.25
C THR A 156 14.76 41.52 -0.70
N ARG A 157 15.24 40.84 -1.74
CA ARG A 157 14.35 40.07 -2.65
C ARG A 157 14.89 38.68 -2.95
N PRO A 158 14.02 37.64 -2.95
CA PRO A 158 14.43 36.28 -3.31
C PRO A 158 15.02 36.27 -4.73
N VAL A 159 16.21 35.69 -4.84
CA VAL A 159 17.02 35.63 -6.05
C VAL A 159 16.32 34.78 -7.12
N LEU A 160 16.48 35.21 -8.38
CA LEU A 160 15.73 34.84 -9.59
C LEU A 160 16.04 33.43 -10.17
N CYS A 161 15.01 32.83 -10.79
CA CYS A 161 14.94 31.48 -11.35
C CYS A 161 15.94 31.15 -12.48
N ILE A 162 16.59 32.14 -13.11
CA ILE A 162 17.38 31.92 -14.35
C ILE A 162 18.82 31.44 -14.13
N SER A 163 19.42 31.56 -12.94
CA SER A 163 20.81 31.11 -12.72
C SER A 163 21.00 29.59 -12.82
N CYS A 164 19.91 28.81 -12.82
CA CYS A 164 19.92 27.34 -12.81
C CYS A 164 19.27 26.66 -14.03
N HIS A 165 18.86 27.41 -15.07
CA HIS A 165 18.25 26.80 -16.26
C HIS A 165 19.25 26.01 -17.16
N ASP A 166 20.54 26.01 -16.83
CA ASP A 166 21.56 25.13 -17.44
C ASP A 166 21.87 23.90 -16.57
N THR A 167 21.43 23.86 -15.31
CA THR A 167 21.78 22.81 -14.34
C THR A 167 20.61 21.86 -14.07
N GLY A 168 20.30 21.05 -15.08
CA GLY A 168 19.83 19.65 -14.98
C GLY A 168 18.44 19.34 -14.38
N SER A 169 17.94 20.07 -13.39
CA SER A 169 16.76 19.66 -12.59
C SER A 169 15.46 20.37 -13.00
N ILE A 170 15.54 21.62 -13.48
CA ILE A 170 14.44 22.28 -14.21
C ILE A 170 14.46 21.87 -15.70
N ALA A 171 15.58 21.34 -16.21
CA ALA A 171 15.70 20.90 -17.60
C ALA A 171 14.67 19.83 -17.99
N THR A 172 14.30 18.95 -17.05
CA THR A 172 13.24 17.93 -17.25
C THR A 172 11.82 18.51 -17.26
N HIS A 173 11.64 19.70 -16.70
CA HIS A 173 10.38 20.45 -16.67
C HIS A 173 10.44 21.72 -17.53
N LYS A 174 11.41 21.81 -18.45
CA LYS A 174 11.67 23.02 -19.27
C LYS A 174 10.47 23.44 -20.12
N SER A 175 9.63 22.47 -20.48
CA SER A 175 8.39 22.67 -21.24
C SER A 175 7.15 22.90 -20.36
N VAL A 176 7.29 22.87 -19.03
CA VAL A 176 6.18 23.07 -18.08
C VAL A 176 6.13 24.54 -17.67
N SER A 177 4.95 25.16 -17.77
CA SER A 177 4.74 26.55 -17.36
C SER A 177 5.09 26.77 -15.89
N CYS A 178 5.68 27.93 -15.57
CA CYS A 178 5.93 28.31 -14.18
C CYS A 178 4.66 28.28 -13.32
N LEU A 179 3.49 28.60 -13.89
CA LEU A 179 2.20 28.61 -13.19
C LEU A 179 1.69 27.22 -12.81
N SER A 180 2.20 26.15 -13.44
CA SER A 180 1.84 24.77 -13.06
C SER A 180 2.36 24.40 -11.67
N CYS A 181 3.45 25.03 -11.22
CA CYS A 181 4.02 24.84 -9.88
C CYS A 181 3.82 26.05 -8.97
N HIS A 182 3.83 27.27 -9.53
CA HIS A 182 3.61 28.51 -8.80
C HIS A 182 2.16 28.97 -8.96
N VAL A 183 1.25 28.15 -8.45
CA VAL A 183 -0.18 28.44 -8.46
C VAL A 183 -0.42 29.74 -7.68
N GLY A 184 -1.15 30.67 -8.29
CA GLY A 184 -1.42 32.00 -7.74
C GLY A 184 -0.36 33.06 -8.06
N ALA A 185 0.76 32.72 -8.69
CA ALA A 185 1.82 33.69 -8.97
C ALA A 185 1.44 34.73 -10.02
N ALA A 186 0.43 34.46 -10.85
CA ALA A 186 -0.14 35.44 -11.78
C ALA A 186 -1.06 36.47 -11.08
N ALA A 187 -1.48 36.22 -9.84
CA ALA A 187 -2.39 37.10 -9.12
C ALA A 187 -1.66 38.32 -8.55
N TYR A 188 -2.40 39.42 -8.32
CA TYR A 188 -1.90 40.57 -7.58
C TYR A 188 -2.74 40.75 -6.30
N PRO A 189 -2.12 40.75 -5.10
CA PRO A 189 -0.70 40.54 -4.84
C PRO A 189 -0.25 39.10 -5.16
N HIS A 190 0.99 38.93 -5.63
CA HIS A 190 1.56 37.63 -6.00
C HIS A 190 1.48 36.68 -4.80
N SER A 191 0.85 35.52 -4.98
CA SER A 191 0.81 34.46 -3.99
C SER A 191 1.48 33.21 -4.55
N MET A 192 2.20 32.48 -3.70
CA MET A 192 2.84 31.22 -4.07
C MET A 192 2.15 30.13 -3.27
N GLU A 193 1.12 29.52 -3.85
CA GLU A 193 0.42 28.41 -3.23
C GLU A 193 1.22 27.11 -3.38
N LYS A 194 0.95 26.12 -2.50
CA LYS A 194 1.59 24.81 -2.57
C LYS A 194 1.13 24.04 -3.81
N VAL A 195 2.09 23.51 -4.56
CA VAL A 195 1.83 22.59 -5.66
C VAL A 195 1.51 21.19 -5.15
N ASN A 196 0.53 20.52 -5.76
CA ASN A 196 0.31 19.10 -5.56
C ASN A 196 1.17 18.29 -6.54
N CYS A 197 2.34 17.82 -6.09
CA CYS A 197 3.25 17.04 -6.93
C CYS A 197 2.62 15.77 -7.54
N LEU A 198 1.56 15.24 -6.92
CA LEU A 198 0.88 14.02 -7.33
C LEU A 198 -0.02 14.20 -8.55
N SER A 199 -0.20 15.43 -9.04
CA SER A 199 -0.87 15.68 -10.33
C SER A 199 -0.08 15.06 -11.50
N CYS A 200 1.25 15.05 -11.38
CA CYS A 200 2.16 14.58 -12.43
C CYS A 200 3.03 13.39 -11.99
N HIS A 201 3.40 13.31 -10.70
CA HIS A 201 4.22 12.23 -10.15
C HIS A 201 3.42 11.19 -9.39
N VAL A 202 4.01 10.01 -9.22
CA VAL A 202 3.51 8.97 -8.32
C VAL A 202 4.43 8.82 -7.14
N ARG A 203 3.89 8.34 -6.01
CA ARG A 203 4.71 8.01 -4.84
C ARG A 203 5.55 6.77 -5.11
N HIS A 204 6.70 6.73 -4.48
CA HIS A 204 7.61 5.59 -4.44
C HIS A 204 7.03 4.49 -3.54
N THR A 205 7.29 3.22 -3.88
CA THR A 205 6.83 2.09 -3.07
C THR A 205 7.70 1.91 -1.82
N GLU A 206 7.21 1.17 -0.82
CA GLU A 206 8.00 0.87 0.39
C GLU A 206 9.36 0.21 0.08
N SER A 207 9.52 -0.46 -1.06
CA SER A 207 10.83 -1.02 -1.47
C SER A 207 11.89 0.03 -1.80
N GLU A 208 11.48 1.23 -2.22
CA GLU A 208 12.38 2.31 -2.60
C GLU A 208 12.66 3.23 -1.41
N ILE A 209 11.61 3.62 -0.69
CA ILE A 209 11.68 4.60 0.41
C ILE A 209 11.62 3.97 1.81
N HIS A 210 11.71 2.65 1.90
CA HIS A 210 11.73 1.80 3.11
C HIS A 210 10.44 1.82 3.95
N ASP A 211 9.60 2.84 3.82
CA ASP A 211 8.26 2.99 4.40
C ASP A 211 7.47 4.01 3.58
N ALA A 212 6.13 3.99 3.62
CA ALA A 212 5.30 4.81 2.75
C ALA A 212 5.39 6.34 2.98
N HIS A 213 6.11 6.81 4.01
CA HIS A 213 6.36 8.23 4.36
C HIS A 213 5.13 9.15 4.14
N THR A 214 3.93 8.69 4.51
CA THR A 214 2.65 9.34 4.18
C THR A 214 2.45 10.69 4.86
N ARG A 215 3.26 11.01 5.87
CA ARG A 215 3.29 12.29 6.59
C ARG A 215 4.42 13.22 6.16
N VAL A 216 5.19 12.88 5.13
CA VAL A 216 6.33 13.68 4.66
C VAL A 216 5.99 14.34 3.33
N GLU A 217 6.10 15.67 3.25
CA GLU A 217 5.93 16.38 1.98
C GLU A 217 7.08 16.06 1.03
N CYS A 218 6.79 15.87 -0.27
CA CYS A 218 7.78 15.44 -1.25
C CYS A 218 9.02 16.36 -1.28
N ALA A 219 8.82 17.68 -1.22
CA ALA A 219 9.92 18.65 -1.25
C ALA A 219 10.86 18.55 -0.04
N SER A 220 10.37 18.07 1.12
CA SER A 220 11.19 17.85 2.31
C SER A 220 12.33 16.86 2.07
N CYS A 221 12.14 15.93 1.12
CA CYS A 221 13.16 14.97 0.68
C CYS A 221 13.79 15.40 -0.65
N HIS A 222 12.96 15.77 -1.63
CA HIS A 222 13.42 15.96 -3.01
C HIS A 222 14.14 17.29 -3.26
N SER A 223 13.88 18.36 -2.48
CA SER A 223 14.52 19.66 -2.72
C SER A 223 15.80 19.84 -1.91
N ALA A 224 16.87 20.30 -2.55
CA ALA A 224 18.17 20.54 -1.91
C ALA A 224 18.21 21.85 -1.09
N GLY A 225 17.45 22.87 -1.48
CA GLY A 225 17.44 24.19 -0.82
C GLY A 225 16.47 24.33 0.35
N VAL A 226 16.04 23.21 0.93
CA VAL A 226 15.11 23.21 2.06
C VAL A 226 15.65 22.38 3.21
N SER A 227 15.11 22.60 4.41
CA SER A 227 15.30 21.71 5.54
C SER A 227 13.95 21.17 6.00
N PRO A 228 13.85 19.87 6.32
CA PRO A 228 12.63 19.28 6.83
C PRO A 228 12.28 19.90 8.19
N VAL A 229 11.02 20.24 8.39
CA VAL A 229 10.51 20.82 9.63
C VAL A 229 9.20 20.14 10.02
N ALA A 230 9.09 19.81 11.31
CA ALA A 230 7.86 19.31 11.89
C ALA A 230 6.82 20.44 11.97
N SER A 231 5.61 20.18 11.46
CA SER A 231 4.50 21.13 11.55
C SER A 231 3.17 20.37 11.52
N ARG A 232 2.33 20.55 12.55
CA ARG A 232 0.94 20.06 12.61
C ARG A 232 0.78 18.57 12.23
N GLY A 233 1.63 17.71 12.78
CA GLY A 233 1.56 16.26 12.56
C GLY A 233 2.12 15.77 11.21
N VAL A 234 2.77 16.64 10.44
CA VAL A 234 3.47 16.29 9.19
C VAL A 234 4.90 16.85 9.18
N VAL A 235 5.76 16.28 8.34
CA VAL A 235 7.10 16.78 8.05
C VAL A 235 7.04 17.60 6.75
N GLY A 236 6.85 18.90 6.92
CA GLY A 236 6.97 19.88 5.85
C GLY A 236 8.42 20.32 5.66
N PHE A 237 8.60 21.47 5.03
CA PHE A 237 9.92 22.02 4.75
C PHE A 237 9.96 23.53 4.97
N ALA A 238 11.12 24.03 5.39
CA ALA A 238 11.45 25.45 5.42
C ALA A 238 12.54 25.72 4.37
N VAL A 239 12.40 26.80 3.61
CA VAL A 239 13.41 27.19 2.62
C VAL A 239 14.64 27.71 3.37
N THR A 240 15.78 27.06 3.15
CA THR A 240 17.07 27.43 3.74
C THR A 240 17.97 28.10 2.72
N ASP A 241 17.85 27.71 1.46
CA ASP A 241 18.56 28.30 0.34
C ASP A 241 17.62 28.44 -0.85
N SER A 242 17.26 29.68 -1.16
CA SER A 242 16.37 30.00 -2.28
C SER A 242 16.98 29.65 -3.64
N GLU A 243 18.32 29.58 -3.76
CA GLU A 243 18.98 29.23 -5.01
C GLU A 243 18.88 27.74 -5.31
N LEU A 244 18.81 26.90 -4.26
CA LEU A 244 18.78 25.44 -4.37
C LEU A 244 17.37 24.84 -4.22
N VAL A 245 16.34 25.65 -3.97
CA VAL A 245 14.97 25.17 -3.73
C VAL A 245 14.37 24.42 -4.93
N HIS A 246 14.84 24.73 -6.15
CA HIS A 246 14.42 24.08 -7.39
C HIS A 246 15.38 22.95 -7.83
N LYS A 247 16.44 22.68 -7.06
CA LYS A 247 17.33 21.56 -7.32
C LYS A 247 16.75 20.29 -6.73
N PHE A 248 16.08 19.53 -7.59
CA PHE A 248 15.47 18.24 -7.25
C PHE A 248 16.41 17.06 -7.51
N ASP A 249 17.58 17.09 -6.88
CA ASP A 249 18.62 16.07 -7.04
C ASP A 249 18.83 15.35 -5.71
N LEU A 250 18.21 14.17 -5.60
CA LEU A 250 18.33 13.30 -4.44
C LEU A 250 19.57 12.42 -4.59
N PRO A 251 20.51 12.45 -3.64
CA PRO A 251 21.59 11.48 -3.59
C PRO A 251 21.03 10.05 -3.62
N ALA A 252 21.65 9.18 -4.43
CA ALA A 252 21.26 7.78 -4.50
C ALA A 252 21.46 7.06 -3.16
N GLY A 253 20.63 6.04 -2.92
CA GLY A 253 20.67 5.24 -1.69
C GLY A 253 20.11 5.99 -0.49
N THR A 254 20.64 5.70 0.71
CA THR A 254 20.09 6.19 1.99
C THR A 254 20.72 7.51 2.46
N ALA A 255 21.56 8.15 1.65
CA ALA A 255 22.24 9.38 2.03
C ALA A 255 21.26 10.54 2.28
N SER A 256 20.15 10.59 1.54
CA SER A 256 19.07 11.57 1.75
C SER A 256 18.27 11.34 3.03
N CYS A 257 18.20 10.09 3.52
CA CYS A 257 17.46 9.75 4.74
C CYS A 257 18.06 10.44 5.97
N ALA A 258 19.37 10.69 5.97
CA ALA A 258 20.09 11.40 7.03
C ALA A 258 19.67 12.89 7.17
N ARG A 259 18.75 13.40 6.34
CA ARG A 259 18.13 14.71 6.58
C ARG A 259 17.14 14.69 7.75
N CYS A 260 16.58 13.52 8.06
CA CYS A 260 15.59 13.32 9.12
C CYS A 260 16.02 12.26 10.14
N HIS A 261 16.76 11.23 9.71
CA HIS A 261 17.16 10.09 10.52
C HIS A 261 18.59 10.27 11.05
N THR A 262 18.77 11.11 12.08
CA THR A 262 20.11 11.42 12.65
C THR A 262 20.06 11.70 14.14
N GLU A 263 21.05 11.17 14.87
CA GLU A 263 21.29 11.50 16.28
C GLU A 263 21.61 12.99 16.49
N ALA A 264 22.28 13.62 15.52
CA ALA A 264 22.62 15.04 15.55
C ALA A 264 21.48 15.85 14.94
N VAL A 265 20.63 16.38 15.81
CA VAL A 265 19.65 17.44 15.50
C VAL A 265 20.25 18.45 14.51
N PRO A 266 19.67 18.65 13.30
CA PRO A 266 20.14 19.69 12.37
C PRO A 266 20.18 21.02 13.10
N ALA A 267 21.22 21.84 12.92
CA ALA A 267 21.49 23.04 13.72
C ALA A 267 20.21 23.84 14.10
N GLY A 268 19.78 23.74 15.36
CA GLY A 268 18.59 24.40 15.92
C GLY A 268 17.24 23.66 15.79
N GLY A 269 17.22 22.44 15.26
CA GLY A 269 16.01 21.64 15.02
C GLY A 269 15.51 20.89 16.26
N LYS A 270 14.37 20.22 16.13
CA LYS A 270 13.90 19.21 17.08
C LYS A 270 14.02 17.85 16.41
N THR A 271 14.04 16.77 17.18
CA THR A 271 13.89 15.41 16.64
C THR A 271 12.59 15.32 15.84
N ILE A 272 12.66 14.80 14.61
CA ILE A 272 11.53 14.67 13.68
C ILE A 272 11.26 13.23 13.25
N ALA A 273 12.22 12.33 13.43
CA ALA A 273 12.12 10.91 13.08
C ALA A 273 13.05 10.08 13.97
N ALA A 274 12.95 8.75 13.89
CA ALA A 274 13.88 7.85 14.55
C ALA A 274 15.30 7.95 13.94
N ASP A 275 16.35 7.80 14.75
CA ASP A 275 17.73 7.96 14.29
C ASP A 275 18.15 6.87 13.30
N SER A 276 17.54 5.69 13.44
CA SER A 276 17.83 4.52 12.62
C SER A 276 17.12 4.58 11.27
N ILE A 277 17.89 4.42 10.19
CA ILE A 277 17.37 4.12 8.86
C ILE A 277 17.12 2.60 8.79
N LEU A 278 15.86 2.21 8.83
CA LEU A 278 15.44 0.81 8.86
C LEU A 278 15.22 0.27 7.44
N PRO A 279 15.48 -1.02 7.18
CA PRO A 279 15.22 -1.62 5.88
C PRO A 279 13.71 -1.73 5.62
N PRO A 280 13.29 -1.84 4.35
CA PRO A 280 11.90 -2.12 4.04
C PRO A 280 11.45 -3.44 4.67
N LYS A 281 10.16 -3.56 4.95
CA LYS A 281 9.59 -4.82 5.42
C LYS A 281 9.69 -5.87 4.32
N GLY A 282 10.38 -6.98 4.61
CA GLY A 282 10.58 -8.07 3.65
C GLY A 282 9.43 -9.07 3.59
N ALA A 283 9.56 -10.06 2.71
CA ALA A 283 8.54 -11.07 2.42
C ALA A 283 8.09 -11.86 3.67
N LEU A 284 8.94 -12.01 4.68
CA LEU A 284 8.58 -12.69 5.94
C LEU A 284 7.53 -11.92 6.74
N CYS A 285 7.46 -10.60 6.57
CA CYS A 285 6.51 -9.74 7.29
C CYS A 285 5.14 -9.64 6.59
N ALA A 286 5.03 -10.15 5.35
CA ALA A 286 3.82 -10.07 4.54
C ALA A 286 2.60 -10.77 5.17
N ALA A 287 2.83 -11.68 6.12
CA ALA A 287 1.77 -12.32 6.89
C ALA A 287 1.11 -11.38 7.92
N CYS A 288 1.72 -10.22 8.22
CA CYS A 288 1.30 -9.33 9.30
C CYS A 288 0.96 -7.91 8.84
N HIS A 289 1.53 -7.42 7.74
CA HIS A 289 1.26 -6.07 7.21
C HIS A 289 1.78 -5.94 5.78
N ALA A 290 1.58 -4.75 5.17
CA ALA A 290 2.16 -4.40 3.88
C ALA A 290 3.67 -4.64 3.88
N ALA A 291 4.17 -5.30 2.84
CA ALA A 291 5.55 -5.71 2.77
C ALA A 291 5.98 -5.91 1.31
N THR A 292 7.29 -5.83 1.11
CA THR A 292 7.93 -6.11 -0.16
C THR A 292 8.10 -7.61 -0.36
N LEU A 293 8.23 -8.05 -1.62
CA LEU A 293 8.53 -9.46 -1.94
C LEU A 293 10.03 -9.80 -1.87
N THR A 294 10.85 -8.90 -1.32
CA THR A 294 12.30 -9.07 -1.19
C THR A 294 12.69 -9.48 0.23
N LEU A 295 13.96 -9.82 0.44
CA LEU A 295 14.53 -10.11 1.76
C LEU A 295 15.66 -9.10 2.06
N PRO A 296 15.29 -7.86 2.38
CA PRO A 296 16.24 -6.75 2.45
C PRO A 296 17.18 -6.86 3.65
N ASP A 297 16.72 -7.41 4.78
CA ASP A 297 17.47 -7.49 6.03
C ASP A 297 18.06 -8.89 6.32
N THR A 298 19.14 -8.91 7.11
CA THR A 298 19.87 -10.14 7.46
C THR A 298 19.02 -11.15 8.25
N PRO A 299 18.26 -10.75 9.30
CA PRO A 299 17.35 -11.67 9.99
C PRO A 299 16.38 -12.37 9.04
N SER A 300 15.74 -11.64 8.13
CA SER A 300 14.81 -12.22 7.15
C SER A 300 15.48 -13.22 6.21
N ARG A 301 16.70 -12.93 5.73
CA ARG A 301 17.47 -13.87 4.89
C ARG A 301 17.81 -15.16 5.64
N ILE A 302 18.28 -15.05 6.89
CA ILE A 302 18.60 -16.21 7.73
C ILE A 302 17.33 -17.03 8.00
N GLY A 303 16.25 -16.38 8.44
CA GLY A 303 14.99 -17.06 8.74
C GLY A 303 14.41 -17.80 7.55
N PHE A 304 14.42 -17.17 6.38
CA PHE A 304 13.98 -17.79 5.13
C PHE A 304 14.89 -18.95 4.70
N GLY A 305 16.22 -18.78 4.81
CA GLY A 305 17.18 -19.84 4.50
C GLY A 305 16.96 -21.09 5.37
N VAL A 306 16.75 -20.91 6.67
CA VAL A 306 16.45 -22.01 7.60
C VAL A 306 15.11 -22.67 7.30
N LEU A 307 14.07 -21.90 6.95
CA LEU A 307 12.77 -22.42 6.52
C LEU A 307 12.93 -23.37 5.31
N VAL A 308 13.62 -22.90 4.26
CA VAL A 308 13.82 -23.67 3.02
C VAL A 308 14.67 -24.92 3.29
N ALA A 309 15.79 -24.77 4.00
CA ALA A 309 16.65 -25.91 4.35
C ALA A 309 15.91 -26.94 5.22
N GLY A 310 15.09 -26.49 6.17
CA GLY A 310 14.29 -27.36 7.03
C GLY A 310 13.26 -28.18 6.25
N PHE A 311 12.51 -27.55 5.33
CA PHE A 311 11.58 -28.28 4.47
C PHE A 311 12.28 -29.20 3.46
N ALA A 312 13.41 -28.78 2.89
CA ALA A 312 14.20 -29.62 1.99
C ALA A 312 14.72 -30.87 2.74
N GLY A 313 15.25 -30.71 3.96
CA GLY A 313 15.68 -31.82 4.81
C GLY A 313 14.54 -32.79 5.13
N LEU A 314 13.36 -32.28 5.49
CA LEU A 314 12.18 -33.11 5.70
C LEU A 314 11.76 -33.90 4.46
N LEU A 315 11.83 -33.27 3.27
CA LEU A 315 11.51 -33.92 2.01
C LEU A 315 12.53 -35.01 1.66
N ILE A 316 13.83 -34.76 1.85
CA ILE A 316 14.89 -35.74 1.63
C ILE A 316 14.68 -36.97 2.53
N LEU A 317 14.41 -36.76 3.82
CA LEU A 317 14.12 -37.84 4.77
C LEU A 317 12.87 -38.63 4.38
N TRP A 318 11.82 -37.94 3.92
CA TRP A 318 10.60 -38.57 3.44
C TRP A 318 10.85 -39.45 2.20
N CYS A 319 11.56 -38.94 1.19
CA CYS A 319 11.94 -39.72 0.00
C CYS A 319 12.84 -40.91 0.34
N SER A 320 13.75 -40.73 1.30
CA SER A 320 14.69 -41.78 1.72
C SER A 320 13.97 -42.92 2.45
N SER A 321 12.99 -42.57 3.30
CA SER A 321 12.14 -43.56 3.98
C SER A 321 11.15 -44.26 3.06
N ALA A 322 10.68 -43.59 2.00
CA ALA A 322 9.85 -44.21 0.97
C ALA A 322 10.62 -45.26 0.12
N GLY A 323 11.93 -45.05 -0.09
CA GLY A 323 12.82 -45.98 -0.79
C GLY A 323 13.21 -47.23 0.00
N LEU A 324 13.06 -47.23 1.33
CA LEU A 324 13.38 -48.36 2.22
C LEU A 324 12.23 -49.37 2.38
N GLY A 325 11.13 -49.18 1.65
CA GLY A 325 9.89 -49.98 1.72
C GLY A 325 9.90 -51.30 0.96
N GLY A 326 10.96 -52.11 1.10
CA GLY A 326 10.99 -53.53 0.68
C GLY A 326 10.38 -54.50 1.70
N ARG A 327 9.65 -54.01 2.70
CA ARG A 327 8.95 -54.83 3.70
C ARG A 327 7.52 -54.35 3.85
N ARG A 328 6.61 -55.11 3.23
CA ARG A 328 5.16 -55.03 3.41
C ARG A 328 4.84 -55.37 4.87
N SER A 329 4.88 -54.39 5.76
CA SER A 329 4.31 -54.57 7.09
C SER A 329 2.79 -54.56 6.94
N GLN A 330 2.18 -55.69 7.31
CA GLN A 330 0.77 -55.76 7.64
C GLN A 330 0.52 -54.83 8.85
N SER A 331 0.31 -53.56 8.57
CA SER A 331 -0.38 -52.62 9.44
C SER A 331 -1.30 -51.80 8.56
N THR A 332 -2.33 -52.48 8.04
CA THR A 332 -3.55 -51.88 7.53
C THR A 332 -4.33 -51.19 8.65
N GLU A 333 -3.69 -50.21 9.31
CA GLU A 333 -4.27 -49.40 10.38
C GLU A 333 -3.77 -47.94 10.35
N ALA A 334 -2.98 -47.55 9.35
CA ALA A 334 -2.61 -46.14 9.12
C ALA A 334 -3.52 -45.42 8.10
N ALA A 335 -4.54 -46.10 7.55
CA ALA A 335 -5.47 -45.55 6.57
C ALA A 335 -6.93 -45.45 7.05
N SER A 336 -7.22 -45.81 8.31
CA SER A 336 -8.54 -45.65 8.92
C SER A 336 -8.49 -44.62 10.06
N ILE A 337 -8.06 -43.39 9.75
CA ILE A 337 -8.53 -42.27 10.55
C ILE A 337 -10.02 -42.17 10.24
N HIS A 338 -10.86 -42.60 11.16
CA HIS A 338 -12.30 -42.40 11.11
C HIS A 338 -12.58 -40.93 10.80
N ALA A 339 -12.93 -40.65 9.54
CA ALA A 339 -13.34 -39.34 9.12
C ALA A 339 -14.70 -39.06 9.78
N PRO A 340 -14.84 -38.04 10.65
CA PRO A 340 -16.17 -37.57 10.98
C PRO A 340 -16.82 -37.07 9.69
N ALA A 341 -18.09 -37.40 9.51
CA ALA A 341 -18.89 -37.09 8.33
C ALA A 341 -18.88 -35.58 8.01
N GLY A 342 -17.91 -35.15 7.19
CA GLY A 342 -17.90 -33.86 6.53
C GLY A 342 -18.67 -33.99 5.22
N HIS A 343 -19.69 -33.13 5.07
CA HIS A 343 -20.58 -32.98 3.92
C HIS A 343 -20.44 -34.05 2.81
N ALA A 344 -21.20 -35.13 2.96
CA ALA A 344 -21.52 -36.05 1.88
C ALA A 344 -22.49 -35.36 0.89
N GLY A 345 -21.97 -34.38 0.15
CA GLY A 345 -22.68 -33.75 -0.96
C GLY A 345 -22.32 -34.45 -2.26
N HIS A 346 -23.31 -35.05 -2.93
CA HIS A 346 -23.18 -35.52 -4.30
C HIS A 346 -23.07 -34.30 -5.22
N GLY A 347 -21.85 -33.88 -5.54
CA GLY A 347 -21.58 -32.68 -6.35
C GLY A 347 -20.32 -32.81 -7.20
N PRO A 348 -20.21 -31.98 -8.26
CA PRO A 348 -19.04 -31.97 -9.15
C PRO A 348 -17.75 -31.72 -8.35
N ARG A 349 -16.64 -32.29 -8.83
CA ARG A 349 -15.33 -32.25 -8.14
C ARG A 349 -14.93 -30.83 -7.69
N GLY A 350 -15.18 -29.83 -8.54
CA GLY A 350 -14.91 -28.42 -8.22
C GLY A 350 -15.72 -27.88 -7.03
N ALA A 351 -17.01 -28.24 -6.93
CA ALA A 351 -17.85 -27.80 -5.81
C ALA A 351 -17.42 -28.45 -4.48
N ARG A 352 -17.00 -29.73 -4.52
CA ARG A 352 -16.45 -30.42 -3.33
C ARG A 352 -15.13 -29.81 -2.88
N LEU A 353 -14.22 -29.54 -3.82
CA LEU A 353 -12.95 -28.88 -3.54
C LEU A 353 -13.18 -27.48 -2.92
N PHE A 354 -14.04 -26.66 -3.55
CA PHE A 354 -14.37 -25.34 -3.04
C PHE A 354 -14.98 -25.39 -1.64
N ALA A 355 -15.94 -26.29 -1.41
CA ALA A 355 -16.54 -26.48 -0.09
C ALA A 355 -15.52 -26.96 0.96
N SER A 356 -14.59 -27.85 0.61
CA SER A 356 -13.52 -28.27 1.52
C SER A 356 -12.55 -27.13 1.83
N VAL A 357 -12.14 -26.33 0.84
CA VAL A 357 -11.27 -25.18 1.06
C VAL A 357 -11.97 -24.15 1.96
N LEU A 358 -13.20 -23.76 1.63
CA LEU A 358 -13.93 -22.75 2.39
C LEU A 358 -14.29 -23.26 3.81
N CYS A 359 -14.93 -24.43 3.91
CA CYS A 359 -15.45 -24.89 5.19
C CYS A 359 -14.37 -25.53 6.08
N ASP A 360 -13.49 -26.38 5.53
CA ASP A 360 -12.54 -27.14 6.33
C ASP A 360 -11.21 -26.39 6.53
N ILE A 361 -10.74 -25.59 5.57
CA ILE A 361 -9.48 -24.81 5.70
C ILE A 361 -9.77 -23.43 6.32
N PHE A 362 -10.64 -22.64 5.69
CA PHE A 362 -10.87 -21.25 6.11
C PHE A 362 -11.76 -21.13 7.35
N LEU A 363 -12.93 -21.76 7.35
CA LEU A 363 -13.87 -21.74 8.48
C LEU A 363 -13.54 -22.78 9.56
N GLN A 364 -12.58 -23.67 9.30
CA GLN A 364 -12.09 -24.68 10.25
C GLN A 364 -13.23 -25.54 10.84
N ALA A 365 -14.24 -25.86 10.03
CA ALA A 365 -15.47 -26.52 10.46
C ALA A 365 -15.24 -27.91 11.10
N ARG A 366 -14.14 -28.60 10.76
CA ARG A 366 -13.72 -29.84 11.43
C ARG A 366 -13.42 -29.59 12.90
N LEU A 367 -12.61 -28.56 13.20
CA LEU A 367 -12.22 -28.20 14.55
C LEU A 367 -13.44 -27.74 15.38
N TRP A 368 -14.39 -27.04 14.75
CA TRP A 368 -15.65 -26.67 15.38
C TRP A 368 -16.47 -27.89 15.84
N ARG A 369 -16.54 -28.93 14.99
CA ARG A 369 -17.26 -30.17 15.31
C ARG A 369 -16.60 -30.96 16.44
N GLU A 370 -15.27 -30.92 16.52
CA GLU A 370 -14.52 -31.61 17.58
C GLU A 370 -14.56 -30.86 18.91
N SER A 371 -14.29 -29.55 18.90
CA SER A 371 -14.31 -28.73 20.11
C SER A 371 -14.49 -27.26 19.78
N LYS A 372 -15.65 -26.72 20.16
CA LYS A 372 -15.97 -25.29 20.02
C LYS A 372 -14.96 -24.37 20.70
N VAL A 373 -14.41 -24.80 21.85
CA VAL A 373 -13.40 -24.02 22.60
C VAL A 373 -12.08 -23.97 21.84
N ARG A 374 -11.60 -25.11 21.32
CA ARG A 374 -10.36 -25.14 20.52
C ARG A 374 -10.52 -24.34 19.23
N TRP A 375 -11.70 -24.43 18.60
CA TRP A 375 -12.02 -23.63 17.43
C TRP A 375 -11.98 -22.14 17.76
N LEU A 376 -12.60 -21.70 18.87
CA LEU A 376 -12.60 -20.29 19.24
C LEU A 376 -11.19 -19.76 19.47
N ILE A 377 -10.36 -20.48 20.23
CA ILE A 377 -8.97 -20.10 20.49
C ILE A 377 -8.18 -20.01 19.17
N HIS A 378 -8.33 -21.00 18.29
CA HIS A 378 -7.63 -21.00 17.01
C HIS A 378 -8.15 -19.92 16.05
N ALA A 379 -9.46 -19.65 16.04
CA ALA A 379 -10.08 -18.58 15.25
C ALA A 379 -9.54 -17.21 15.66
N LEU A 380 -9.36 -16.97 16.97
CA LEU A 380 -8.76 -15.75 17.53
C LEU A 380 -7.28 -15.57 17.12
N ILE A 381 -6.60 -16.62 16.66
CA ILE A 381 -5.22 -16.54 16.18
C ILE A 381 -5.21 -16.43 14.64
N PHE A 382 -5.91 -17.34 13.96
CA PHE A 382 -5.89 -17.50 12.51
C PHE A 382 -6.50 -16.31 11.77
N PHE A 383 -7.70 -15.85 12.16
CA PHE A 383 -8.36 -14.78 11.42
C PHE A 383 -7.60 -13.46 11.49
N PRO A 384 -7.04 -13.03 12.63
CA PRO A 384 -6.15 -11.87 12.66
C PRO A 384 -4.97 -11.94 11.69
N PHE A 385 -4.26 -13.08 11.61
CA PHE A 385 -3.18 -13.25 10.64
C PHE A 385 -3.69 -13.11 9.20
N VAL A 386 -4.80 -13.77 8.86
CA VAL A 386 -5.38 -13.72 7.52
C VAL A 386 -5.82 -12.31 7.15
N ILE A 387 -6.57 -11.64 8.02
CA ILE A 387 -7.08 -10.28 7.78
C ILE A 387 -5.92 -9.32 7.54
N ARG A 388 -4.90 -9.36 8.40
CA ARG A 388 -3.73 -8.48 8.29
C ARG A 388 -2.88 -8.78 7.05
N ALA A 389 -2.69 -10.05 6.71
CA ALA A 389 -2.01 -10.44 5.48
C ALA A 389 -2.76 -9.96 4.23
N CYS A 390 -4.09 -10.11 4.20
CA CYS A 390 -4.93 -9.64 3.09
C CYS A 390 -4.89 -8.11 2.96
N LEU A 391 -5.00 -7.38 4.07
CA LEU A 391 -4.91 -5.92 4.09
C LEU A 391 -3.56 -5.44 3.57
N GLY A 392 -2.47 -6.04 4.06
CA GLY A 392 -1.11 -5.73 3.63
C GLY A 392 -0.89 -6.01 2.16
N LEU A 393 -1.31 -7.17 1.68
CA LEU A 393 -1.19 -7.55 0.28
C LEU A 393 -2.02 -6.63 -0.63
N ALA A 394 -3.24 -6.29 -0.23
CA ALA A 394 -4.09 -5.37 -0.99
C ALA A 394 -3.47 -3.97 -1.09
N ALA A 395 -2.90 -3.46 0.00
CA ALA A 395 -2.23 -2.17 0.03
C ALA A 395 -0.98 -2.15 -0.87
N SER A 396 -0.10 -3.15 -0.72
CA SER A 396 1.12 -3.26 -1.53
C SER A 396 0.82 -3.50 -3.02
N LEU A 397 -0.14 -4.37 -3.35
CA LEU A 397 -0.54 -4.63 -4.74
C LEU A 397 -1.26 -3.41 -5.35
N GLY A 398 -2.10 -2.74 -4.57
CA GLY A 398 -2.77 -1.50 -4.96
C GLY A 398 -1.79 -0.39 -5.31
N ALA A 399 -0.74 -0.21 -4.50
CA ALA A 399 0.29 0.78 -4.76
C ALA A 399 1.05 0.50 -6.08
N TRP A 400 1.14 -0.78 -6.48
CA TRP A 400 1.78 -1.17 -7.75
C TRP A 400 0.83 -1.07 -8.95
N LEU A 401 -0.42 -1.53 -8.81
CA LEU A 401 -1.41 -1.55 -9.90
C LEU A 401 -2.07 -0.20 -10.15
N ALA A 402 -2.23 0.61 -9.11
CA ALA A 402 -2.95 1.88 -9.14
C ALA A 402 -2.19 2.98 -8.35
N PRO A 403 -0.92 3.28 -8.69
CA PRO A 403 -0.07 4.22 -7.93
C PRO A 403 -0.62 5.66 -7.90
N LYS A 404 -1.48 6.04 -8.84
CA LYS A 404 -2.12 7.37 -8.90
C LYS A 404 -3.37 7.48 -8.04
N SER A 405 -3.99 6.37 -7.65
CA SER A 405 -5.20 6.37 -6.82
C SER A 405 -4.85 6.62 -5.36
N ALA A 406 -5.77 7.24 -4.59
CA ALA A 406 -5.54 7.53 -3.17
C ALA A 406 -5.62 6.28 -2.27
N TRP A 407 -6.56 5.37 -2.55
CA TRP A 407 -6.89 4.25 -1.67
C TRP A 407 -5.71 3.35 -1.24
N PRO A 408 -4.70 3.01 -2.09
CA PRO A 408 -3.61 2.15 -1.64
C PRO A 408 -2.71 2.87 -0.63
N TRP A 409 -2.53 4.18 -0.82
CA TRP A 409 -1.72 5.02 0.07
C TRP A 409 -2.42 5.27 1.39
N ASP A 410 -3.75 5.37 1.39
CA ASP A 410 -4.56 5.43 2.62
C ASP A 410 -4.46 4.11 3.41
N LEU A 411 -4.47 2.96 2.72
CA LEU A 411 -4.26 1.66 3.38
C LEU A 411 -2.83 1.50 3.93
N LEU A 412 -1.83 2.04 3.25
CA LEU A 412 -0.43 2.07 3.69
C LEU A 412 -0.19 3.07 4.83
N ALA A 413 -1.02 4.11 4.94
CA ALA A 413 -0.96 5.08 6.02
C ALA A 413 -1.39 4.41 7.34
N LYS A 414 -0.42 4.22 8.24
CA LYS A 414 -0.62 3.51 9.52
C LYS A 414 -1.70 4.15 10.39
N ASP A 415 -1.81 5.47 10.32
CA ASP A 415 -2.75 6.26 11.11
C ASP A 415 -4.11 6.44 10.43
N TRP A 416 -4.30 5.91 9.22
CA TRP A 416 -5.61 5.98 8.59
C TRP A 416 -6.64 5.25 9.48
N PRO A 417 -7.74 5.89 9.89
CA PRO A 417 -8.59 5.40 10.98
C PRO A 417 -9.02 3.94 10.84
N ALA A 418 -9.36 3.50 9.64
CA ALA A 418 -9.78 2.13 9.40
C ALA A 418 -8.61 1.13 9.45
N THR A 419 -7.44 1.46 8.87
CA THR A 419 -6.23 0.64 8.98
C THR A 419 -5.80 0.50 10.44
N ALA A 420 -5.75 1.62 11.18
CA ALA A 420 -5.41 1.65 12.60
C ALA A 420 -6.35 0.77 13.43
N LEU A 421 -7.67 0.93 13.25
CA LEU A 421 -8.68 0.13 13.97
C LEU A 421 -8.54 -1.36 13.69
N VAL A 422 -8.45 -1.76 12.41
CA VAL A 422 -8.35 -3.17 12.01
C VAL A 422 -7.08 -3.79 12.58
N ASN A 423 -5.97 -3.06 12.54
CA ASN A 423 -4.69 -3.52 13.06
C ASN A 423 -4.74 -3.78 14.57
N ASP A 424 -5.32 -2.86 15.34
CA ASP A 424 -5.43 -2.98 16.79
C ASP A 424 -6.42 -4.06 17.21
N VAL A 425 -7.60 -4.12 16.59
CA VAL A 425 -8.57 -5.19 16.86
C VAL A 425 -7.96 -6.56 16.57
N CYS A 426 -7.31 -6.72 15.40
CA CYS A 426 -6.65 -7.98 15.07
C CYS A 426 -5.53 -8.32 16.07
N GLY A 427 -4.70 -7.34 16.45
CA GLY A 427 -3.62 -7.55 17.42
C GLY A 427 -4.14 -7.95 18.80
N VAL A 428 -5.22 -7.33 19.29
CA VAL A 428 -5.84 -7.67 20.58
C VAL A 428 -6.47 -9.06 20.54
N LEU A 429 -7.21 -9.39 19.47
CA LEU A 429 -7.77 -10.73 19.29
C LEU A 429 -6.68 -11.80 19.27
N LEU A 430 -5.57 -11.53 18.59
CA LEU A 430 -4.40 -12.41 18.54
C LEU A 430 -3.78 -12.59 19.93
N LEU A 431 -3.57 -11.50 20.69
CA LEU A 431 -3.07 -11.58 22.07
C LEU A 431 -3.99 -12.41 22.97
N VAL A 432 -5.30 -12.20 22.91
CA VAL A 432 -6.29 -12.96 23.68
C VAL A 432 -6.26 -14.43 23.27
N GLY A 433 -6.25 -14.73 21.97
CA GLY A 433 -6.15 -16.10 21.46
C GLY A 433 -4.89 -16.82 21.94
N LEU A 434 -3.73 -16.15 21.89
CA LEU A 434 -2.46 -16.69 22.36
C LEU A 434 -2.44 -16.88 23.89
N ALA A 435 -2.95 -15.92 24.66
CA ALA A 435 -3.05 -16.03 26.12
C ALA A 435 -3.94 -17.22 26.52
N LEU A 436 -5.09 -17.39 25.86
CA LEU A 436 -5.97 -18.55 26.08
C LEU A 436 -5.32 -19.87 25.67
N ALA A 437 -4.56 -19.89 24.57
CA ALA A 437 -3.82 -21.08 24.12
C ALA A 437 -2.74 -21.47 25.14
N ILE A 438 -1.97 -20.50 25.65
CA ILE A 438 -0.95 -20.71 26.69
C ILE A 438 -1.60 -21.17 28.00
N ALA A 439 -2.64 -20.48 28.46
CA ALA A 439 -3.37 -20.85 29.68
C ALA A 439 -3.91 -22.27 29.58
N ARG A 440 -4.54 -22.63 28.46
CA ARG A 440 -5.02 -23.99 28.20
C ARG A 440 -3.87 -24.99 28.21
N HIS A 441 -2.74 -24.69 27.57
CA HIS A 441 -1.56 -25.56 27.57
C HIS A 441 -1.03 -25.81 28.99
N CYS A 442 -1.01 -24.78 29.84
CA CYS A 442 -0.53 -24.88 31.22
C CYS A 442 -1.54 -25.59 32.16
N LEU A 443 -2.84 -25.45 31.92
CA LEU A 443 -3.91 -26.02 32.74
C LEU A 443 -4.25 -27.47 32.36
N GLU A 444 -4.17 -27.79 31.08
CA GLU A 444 -4.38 -29.16 30.60
C GLU A 444 -3.12 -29.99 30.90
N LYS A 445 -3.13 -30.66 32.06
CA LYS A 445 -2.11 -31.68 32.38
C LYS A 445 -2.01 -32.65 31.19
N PRO A 446 -0.81 -32.94 30.66
CA PRO A 446 -0.68 -33.82 29.51
C PRO A 446 -1.14 -35.23 29.90
N ALA A 447 -2.35 -35.61 29.47
CA ALA A 447 -2.85 -36.98 29.60
C ALA A 447 -1.99 -38.01 28.81
N HIS A 448 -0.94 -37.55 28.12
CA HIS A 448 -0.02 -38.32 27.29
C HIS A 448 1.46 -38.16 27.69
N SER A 449 1.75 -37.71 28.92
CA SER A 449 3.11 -37.71 29.49
C SER A 449 3.64 -39.12 29.82
N GLY A 450 3.35 -40.10 28.97
CA GLY A 450 3.87 -41.47 29.06
C GLY A 450 4.96 -41.78 28.03
N ILE A 451 5.24 -40.87 27.08
CA ILE A 451 6.32 -41.04 26.10
C ILE A 451 7.50 -40.16 26.51
N ALA A 452 8.50 -40.78 27.14
CA ALA A 452 9.78 -40.15 27.38
C ALA A 452 10.38 -39.68 26.03
N ASN A 453 10.87 -38.43 25.98
CA ASN A 453 11.54 -37.78 24.83
C ASN A 453 10.70 -37.04 23.78
N MET A 454 9.44 -36.67 24.05
CA MET A 454 8.73 -35.75 23.14
C MET A 454 9.15 -34.29 23.37
N PRO A 455 9.61 -33.54 22.35
CA PRO A 455 10.06 -32.16 22.53
C PRO A 455 8.92 -31.24 23.02
N LYS A 456 9.18 -30.44 24.05
CA LYS A 456 8.27 -29.41 24.63
C LYS A 456 8.08 -28.19 23.70
N SER A 457 8.11 -28.39 22.39
CA SER A 457 8.15 -27.33 21.38
C SER A 457 6.88 -26.47 21.31
N ASP A 458 5.76 -26.95 21.88
CA ASP A 458 4.46 -26.29 21.82
C ASP A 458 4.42 -24.98 22.59
N LEU A 459 4.88 -24.98 23.85
CA LEU A 459 4.86 -23.78 24.69
C LEU A 459 5.86 -22.73 24.19
N PHE A 460 7.04 -23.17 23.75
CA PHE A 460 8.06 -22.28 23.19
C PHE A 460 7.53 -21.46 22.01
N VAL A 461 6.86 -22.11 21.06
CA VAL A 461 6.26 -21.44 19.90
C VAL A 461 5.15 -20.47 20.32
N LEU A 462 4.30 -20.86 21.27
CA LEU A 462 3.22 -19.99 21.75
C LEU A 462 3.79 -18.73 22.43
N ILE A 463 4.83 -18.87 23.25
CA ILE A 463 5.52 -17.74 23.87
C ILE A 463 6.17 -16.87 22.80
N LEU A 464 6.82 -17.46 21.79
CA LEU A 464 7.45 -16.71 20.71
C LEU A 464 6.43 -15.87 19.93
N LEU A 465 5.28 -16.44 19.56
CA LEU A 465 4.18 -15.71 18.91
C LEU A 465 3.58 -14.62 19.83
N PHE A 466 3.52 -14.86 21.14
CA PHE A 466 3.06 -13.87 22.10
C PHE A 466 4.02 -12.68 22.17
N VAL A 467 5.33 -12.94 22.28
CA VAL A 467 6.37 -11.89 22.24
C VAL A 467 6.38 -11.14 20.92
N LEU A 468 6.21 -11.84 19.79
CA LEU A 468 6.06 -11.22 18.47
C LEU A 468 4.89 -10.23 18.44
N THR A 469 3.74 -10.61 18.99
CA THR A 469 2.54 -9.77 19.00
C THR A 469 2.69 -8.57 19.94
N VAL A 470 3.23 -8.79 21.15
CA VAL A 470 3.49 -7.70 22.12
C VAL A 470 4.51 -6.71 21.58
N SER A 471 5.62 -7.18 21.01
CA SER A 471 6.64 -6.30 20.43
C SER A 471 6.09 -5.42 19.29
N GLY A 472 5.09 -5.90 18.54
CA GLY A 472 4.38 -5.09 17.54
C GLY A 472 3.63 -3.90 18.16
N PHE A 473 2.91 -4.12 19.27
CA PHE A 473 2.24 -3.02 20.00
C PHE A 473 3.24 -2.06 20.65
N VAL A 474 4.34 -2.58 21.19
CA VAL A 474 5.42 -1.74 21.75
C VAL A 474 6.01 -0.84 20.67
N LEU A 475 6.24 -1.35 19.46
CA LEU A 475 6.71 -0.56 18.32
C LEU A 475 5.72 0.52 17.88
N GLU A 476 4.43 0.16 17.83
CA GLU A 476 3.38 1.10 17.46
C GLU A 476 3.25 2.21 18.52
N GLY A 477 3.28 1.86 19.80
CA GLY A 477 3.28 2.84 20.89
C GLY A 477 4.48 3.78 20.84
N ALA A 478 5.69 3.26 20.59
CA ALA A 478 6.89 4.07 20.42
C ALA A 478 6.76 5.04 19.23
N ARG A 479 6.20 4.57 18.10
CA ARG A 479 5.94 5.40 16.92
C ARG A 479 4.95 6.52 17.25
N ILE A 480 3.80 6.19 17.85
CA ILE A 480 2.76 7.17 18.21
C ILE A 480 3.30 8.22 19.19
N ALA A 481 4.06 7.79 20.20
CA ALA A 481 4.68 8.70 21.17
C ALA A 481 5.69 9.63 20.48
N LEU A 482 6.52 9.10 19.57
CA LEU A 482 7.45 9.91 18.79
C LEU A 482 6.70 10.91 17.91
N ASP A 483 5.68 10.49 17.16
CA ASP A 483 4.88 11.38 16.30
C ASP A 483 4.20 12.50 17.12
N THR A 484 3.73 12.18 18.33
CA THR A 484 3.11 13.14 19.25
C THR A 484 4.12 14.19 19.71
N LEU A 485 5.29 13.76 20.18
CA LEU A 485 6.31 14.65 20.75
C LEU A 485 7.11 15.42 19.69
N ALA A 486 7.41 14.77 18.57
CA ALA A 486 8.22 15.31 17.48
C ALA A 486 7.39 16.19 16.53
N LEU A 487 6.21 15.72 16.14
CA LEU A 487 5.39 16.35 15.09
C LEU A 487 4.20 17.15 15.65
N GLY A 488 3.88 16.99 16.94
CA GLY A 488 2.65 17.52 17.51
C GLY A 488 1.40 16.84 16.94
N ALA A 489 1.53 15.58 16.49
CA ALA A 489 0.40 14.80 16.00
C ALA A 489 -0.54 14.48 17.16
N THR A 490 -1.80 14.88 17.06
CA THR A 490 -2.84 14.58 18.06
C THR A 490 -3.81 13.50 17.59
N ASP A 491 -3.83 13.22 16.29
CA ASP A 491 -4.66 12.18 15.68
C ASP A 491 -3.86 10.89 15.54
N THR A 492 -4.14 9.94 16.43
CA THR A 492 -3.61 8.56 16.41
C THR A 492 -4.50 7.64 15.57
N GLY A 493 -5.46 8.21 14.84
CA GLY A 493 -6.55 7.49 14.19
C GLY A 493 -7.43 6.80 15.22
N LEU A 494 -7.63 5.50 15.03
CA LEU A 494 -8.35 4.62 15.96
C LEU A 494 -7.41 3.57 16.59
N ALA A 495 -6.11 3.87 16.69
CA ALA A 495 -5.09 3.00 17.29
C ALA A 495 -5.14 3.02 18.84
N PHE A 496 -6.25 2.56 19.41
CA PHE A 496 -6.49 2.61 20.85
C PHE A 496 -5.48 1.79 21.69
N ALA A 497 -5.06 0.62 21.21
CA ALA A 497 -4.09 -0.21 21.90
C ALA A 497 -2.68 0.37 21.74
N GLY A 498 -2.34 0.86 20.54
CA GLY A 498 -1.09 1.61 20.32
C GLY A 498 -0.97 2.83 21.25
N ALA A 499 -2.05 3.59 21.41
CA ALA A 499 -2.10 4.74 22.31
C ALA A 499 -1.81 4.38 23.78
N ILE A 500 -2.31 3.22 24.27
CA ILE A 500 -1.99 2.75 25.63
C ILE A 500 -0.49 2.47 25.78
N PHE A 501 0.14 1.88 24.77
CA PHE A 501 1.59 1.64 24.79
C PHE A 501 2.40 2.93 24.62
N ALA A 502 1.86 3.96 23.95
CA ALA A 502 2.53 5.24 23.77
C ALA A 502 2.81 5.95 25.11
N GLU A 503 1.90 5.83 26.08
CA GLU A 503 2.06 6.39 27.44
C GLU A 503 3.34 5.90 28.15
N LEU A 504 3.80 4.68 27.84
CA LEU A 504 5.06 4.14 28.39
C LEU A 504 6.31 4.87 27.87
N PHE A 505 6.21 5.48 26.68
CA PHE A 505 7.33 6.10 25.99
C PHE A 505 7.37 7.62 26.17
N LEU A 506 6.24 8.28 26.43
CA LEU A 506 6.20 9.73 26.65
C LEU A 506 7.26 10.26 27.66
N PRO A 507 7.54 9.58 28.79
CA PRO A 507 8.56 10.03 29.74
C PRO A 507 10.01 10.02 29.20
N LEU A 508 10.30 9.24 28.14
CA LEU A 508 11.64 9.18 27.54
C LEU A 508 11.97 10.41 26.68
N GLY A 509 10.95 11.18 26.28
CA GLY A 509 11.11 12.30 25.35
C GLY A 509 11.36 11.84 23.90
N ALA A 510 11.25 12.76 22.95
CA ALA A 510 11.40 12.46 21.52
C ALA A 510 12.78 11.86 21.19
N ASP A 511 13.85 12.45 21.71
CA ASP A 511 15.24 12.02 21.45
C ASP A 511 15.49 10.61 22.00
N GLY A 512 15.00 10.34 23.22
CA GLY A 512 15.14 9.02 23.84
C GLY A 512 14.40 7.93 23.05
N ILE A 513 13.21 8.23 22.54
CA ILE A 513 12.44 7.29 21.71
C ILE A 513 13.14 7.07 20.36
N ALA A 514 13.61 8.15 19.72
CA ALA A 514 14.29 8.09 18.42
C ALA A 514 15.52 7.18 18.45
N GLY A 515 16.32 7.25 19.52
CA GLY A 515 17.51 6.42 19.70
C GLY A 515 17.22 4.94 19.94
N ILE A 516 16.09 4.60 20.60
CA ILE A 516 15.75 3.19 20.89
C ILE A 516 14.86 2.52 19.83
N TYR A 517 14.18 3.30 18.99
CA TYR A 517 13.19 2.80 18.04
C TYR A 517 13.75 1.71 17.13
N GLY A 518 14.96 1.90 16.60
CA GLY A 518 15.61 0.90 15.75
C GLY A 518 15.89 -0.42 16.47
N THR A 519 16.21 -0.38 17.76
CA THR A 519 16.40 -1.60 18.58
C THR A 519 15.08 -2.35 18.75
N LEU A 520 14.00 -1.64 19.07
CA LEU A 520 12.66 -2.23 19.17
C LEU A 520 12.25 -2.87 17.84
N TRP A 521 12.60 -2.24 16.72
CA TRP A 521 12.31 -2.76 15.39
C TRP A 521 13.03 -4.07 15.13
N TYR A 522 14.33 -4.14 15.43
CA TYR A 522 15.10 -5.38 15.25
C TYR A 522 14.65 -6.50 16.18
N ILE A 523 14.20 -6.21 17.41
CA ILE A 523 13.60 -7.21 18.29
C ILE A 523 12.39 -7.86 17.61
N HIS A 524 11.50 -7.06 17.03
CA HIS A 524 10.33 -7.55 16.31
C HIS A 524 10.68 -8.32 15.03
N ALA A 525 11.60 -7.80 14.22
CA ALA A 525 12.05 -8.43 12.98
C ALA A 525 12.74 -9.78 13.25
N ILE A 526 13.60 -9.86 14.27
CA ILE A 526 14.27 -11.09 14.68
C ILE A 526 13.25 -12.10 15.24
N ALA A 527 12.28 -11.66 16.04
CA ALA A 527 11.20 -12.55 16.51
C ALA A 527 10.38 -13.11 15.33
N THR A 528 10.15 -12.30 14.29
CA THR A 528 9.48 -12.74 13.05
C THR A 528 10.31 -13.80 12.33
N ALA A 529 11.59 -13.52 12.09
CA ALA A 529 12.51 -14.43 11.44
C ALA A 529 12.66 -15.76 12.21
N ALA A 530 12.75 -15.71 13.55
CA ALA A 530 12.82 -16.88 14.41
C ALA A 530 11.55 -17.72 14.35
N THR A 531 10.37 -17.08 14.35
CA THR A 531 9.08 -17.75 14.19
C THR A 531 9.03 -18.53 12.87
N VAL A 532 9.43 -17.87 11.77
CA VAL A 532 9.48 -18.49 10.43
C VAL A 532 10.48 -19.65 10.39
N ALA A 533 11.69 -19.44 10.90
CA ALA A 533 12.75 -20.46 10.95
C ALA A 533 12.32 -21.72 11.72
N CYS A 534 11.47 -21.56 12.73
CA CYS A 534 10.96 -22.65 13.55
C CYS A 534 9.82 -23.44 12.91
N ILE A 535 9.21 -22.97 11.81
CA ILE A 535 8.06 -23.63 11.19
C ILE A 535 8.29 -25.12 10.86
N PRO A 536 9.35 -25.52 10.12
CA PRO A 536 9.50 -26.91 9.69
C PRO A 536 9.76 -27.86 10.87
N PHE A 537 10.32 -27.36 11.97
CA PHE A 537 10.76 -28.17 13.11
C PHE A 537 9.74 -28.27 14.25
N THR A 538 8.66 -27.49 14.19
CA THR A 538 7.68 -27.39 15.27
C THR A 538 6.28 -27.79 14.78
N ARG A 539 5.30 -27.70 15.68
CA ARG A 539 3.89 -27.91 15.31
C ARG A 539 3.38 -26.86 14.32
N LEU A 540 4.03 -25.71 14.14
CA LEU A 540 3.64 -24.69 13.14
C LEU A 540 3.64 -25.21 11.70
N ARG A 541 4.36 -26.30 11.40
CA ARG A 541 4.31 -26.97 10.11
C ARG A 541 2.88 -27.31 9.64
N HIS A 542 1.92 -27.44 10.57
CA HIS A 542 0.50 -27.65 10.24
C HIS A 542 -0.09 -26.53 9.37
N ILE A 543 0.48 -25.32 9.39
CA ILE A 543 0.11 -24.21 8.50
C ILE A 543 0.18 -24.65 7.03
N PHE A 544 1.15 -25.49 6.68
CA PHE A 544 1.33 -26.01 5.31
C PHE A 544 0.71 -27.40 5.13
N THR A 545 0.93 -28.31 6.09
CA THR A 545 0.55 -29.71 5.91
C THR A 545 -0.95 -29.94 6.06
N ALA A 546 -1.65 -29.21 6.93
CA ALA A 546 -3.09 -29.43 7.14
C ALA A 546 -3.92 -29.04 5.90
N PRO A 547 -3.74 -27.84 5.28
CA PRO A 547 -4.41 -27.50 4.03
C PRO A 547 -4.10 -28.51 2.91
N LEU A 548 -2.83 -28.90 2.76
CA LEU A 548 -2.41 -29.84 1.73
C LEU A 548 -3.09 -31.21 1.89
N VAL A 549 -3.14 -31.75 3.11
CA VAL A 549 -3.81 -33.02 3.39
C VAL A 549 -5.32 -32.92 3.13
N ILE A 550 -5.97 -31.82 3.54
CA ILE A 550 -7.40 -31.61 3.29
C ILE A 550 -7.70 -31.56 1.79
N ILE A 551 -6.88 -30.84 1.01
CA ILE A 551 -7.00 -30.76 -0.45
C ILE A 551 -6.83 -32.14 -1.08
N VAL A 552 -5.78 -32.87 -0.73
CA VAL A 552 -5.53 -34.22 -1.24
C VAL A 552 -6.68 -35.18 -0.90
N GLN A 553 -7.22 -35.11 0.32
CA GLN A 553 -8.39 -35.90 0.72
C GLN A 553 -9.64 -35.54 -0.08
N ALA A 554 -9.89 -34.25 -0.33
CA ALA A 554 -11.01 -33.80 -1.15
C ALA A 554 -10.91 -34.29 -2.59
N LEU A 555 -9.68 -34.39 -3.13
CA LEU A 555 -9.40 -34.92 -4.47
C LEU A 555 -9.51 -36.45 -4.54
N ARG A 556 -9.14 -37.18 -3.48
CA ARG A 556 -9.10 -38.66 -3.44
C ARG A 556 -10.42 -39.34 -3.06
N ARG A 557 -11.38 -38.64 -2.45
CA ARG A 557 -12.70 -39.22 -2.11
C ARG A 557 -13.51 -39.45 -3.40
N HIS A 558 -13.35 -40.65 -3.96
CA HIS A 558 -14.13 -41.19 -5.06
C HIS A 558 -15.52 -41.59 -4.59
#